data_AF-A0A8J9S8H5-F1
#
_entry.id   AF-A0A8J9S8H5-F1
#
_cell.length_a   1.000
_cell.length_b   1.000
_cell.length_c   1.000
_cell.angle_alpha   90.00
_cell.angle_beta   90.00
_cell.angle_gamma   90.00
#
_symmetry.space_group_name_H-M   'P 1'
#
loop_
_entity.id
_entity.type
_entity.pdbx_description
1 polymer ?
#
loop_
_entity_poly.entity_id
_entity_poly.type
_entity_poly.pdbx_seq_one_letter_code
_entity_poly.pdbx_strand_id
1 'polypeptide(L)'
;MAWRTALHRSALLRINCLTLDTAAVLNSSLAGLRTCGEASTSLHCAPDGVGGNAIRSRSQHVTSRSFASSPTLATSASKQETGAQPSPVPAVSAEERGATLQAKKQHRDELRNKRREERVRAEFSAALSEGSSAASMSVANEQGTDDLDMDLLAEQYVDQPRIPLLQDKDMLSMGEDDMFTYFPLPPESLPEAFPVHSTAPNLSMLPKSGCNGLIDEYEASGQHYIMYRPIIHFLKQWFIEEQEVSHYLLDGMPSSGKSIAMAALVHWARLSGWVALYVPNAEVLTAGGTFAYNKEKNEWDTPESAKYILHNLLAAHREALQGMRTVDGSSSLSEAAESGLEATGAAAPVTAVLDIIEGLKGQDQVPVLLAVDRYNALYAPSGYGQAEGDHKRRMLGSGELRLARCMRVLEYSAPLKGVSIAALARHDRISQRIPIPLPAWVSPTEVYRFSPEEWANLLLYYGAVGVCAQQHMQLIKSFILTQGNAKELRSMGELLSLLPSTSMYKDRR
;
A
#
# COMPACT_ATOMS: atom_id res chain seq x y z
N MET A 1 -4.02 11.38 -27.79
CA MET A 1 -4.60 10.08 -28.25
C MET A 1 -3.56 9.04 -28.63
N ALA A 2 -2.51 9.35 -29.42
CA ALA A 2 -1.50 8.36 -29.83
C ALA A 2 -0.74 7.68 -28.67
N TRP A 3 -0.51 8.41 -27.57
CA TRP A 3 0.12 7.87 -26.35
C TRP A 3 -0.77 6.87 -25.59
N ARG A 4 -2.10 7.09 -25.58
CA ARG A 4 -3.09 6.15 -24.99
C ARG A 4 -3.06 4.81 -25.72
N THR A 5 -2.88 4.81 -27.04
CA THR A 5 -2.79 3.58 -27.84
C THR A 5 -1.46 2.84 -27.66
N ALA A 6 -0.35 3.56 -27.42
CA ALA A 6 0.97 2.97 -27.23
C ALA A 6 1.11 2.23 -25.88
N LEU A 7 0.63 2.83 -24.79
CA LEU A 7 0.62 2.18 -23.47
C LEU A 7 -0.32 0.98 -23.40
N HIS A 8 -1.51 1.08 -24.01
CA HIS A 8 -2.47 -0.02 -24.04
C HIS A 8 -1.98 -1.20 -24.89
N ARG A 9 -1.30 -0.94 -26.03
CA ARG A 9 -0.65 -1.99 -26.84
C ARG A 9 0.52 -2.64 -26.12
N SER A 10 1.32 -1.87 -25.39
CA SER A 10 2.47 -2.40 -24.65
C SER A 10 2.06 -3.26 -23.44
N ALA A 11 0.93 -2.94 -22.80
CA ALA A 11 0.34 -3.77 -21.74
C ALA A 11 -0.23 -5.09 -22.28
N LEU A 12 -0.94 -5.06 -23.42
CA LEU A 12 -1.51 -6.25 -24.05
C LEU A 12 -0.45 -7.20 -24.64
N LEU A 13 0.65 -6.67 -25.18
CA LEU A 13 1.76 -7.48 -25.71
C LEU A 13 2.50 -8.25 -24.60
N ARG A 14 2.63 -7.69 -23.39
CA ARG A 14 3.28 -8.37 -22.25
C ARG A 14 2.43 -9.50 -21.65
N ILE A 15 1.10 -9.38 -21.66
CA ILE A 15 0.20 -10.43 -21.19
C ILE A 15 0.26 -11.67 -22.10
N ASN A 16 0.33 -11.47 -23.43
CA ASN A 16 0.39 -12.58 -24.37
C ASN A 16 1.74 -13.31 -24.40
N CYS A 17 2.87 -12.59 -24.20
CA CYS A 17 4.19 -13.23 -24.11
C CYS A 17 4.32 -14.14 -22.88
N LEU A 18 3.72 -13.77 -21.74
CA LEU A 18 3.75 -14.61 -20.53
C LEU A 18 2.88 -15.87 -20.64
N THR A 19 1.86 -15.87 -21.49
CA THR A 19 1.00 -17.05 -21.70
C THR A 19 1.56 -18.06 -22.70
N LEU A 20 2.48 -17.66 -23.59
CA LEU A 20 3.02 -18.52 -24.65
C LEU A 20 4.25 -19.34 -24.20
N ASP A 21 5.04 -18.87 -23.24
CA ASP A 21 6.26 -19.57 -22.80
C ASP A 21 6.01 -20.70 -21.78
N THR A 22 4.84 -20.78 -21.15
CA THR A 22 4.51 -21.88 -20.23
C THR A 22 3.93 -23.14 -20.91
N ALA A 23 3.64 -23.09 -22.21
CA ALA A 23 3.03 -24.21 -22.93
C ALA A 23 4.04 -25.14 -23.64
N ALA A 24 5.34 -24.81 -23.67
CA ALA A 24 6.32 -25.49 -24.53
C ALA A 24 7.31 -26.45 -23.84
N VAL A 25 7.22 -26.72 -22.52
CA VAL A 25 8.24 -27.53 -21.79
C VAL A 25 7.72 -28.84 -21.18
N LEU A 26 6.44 -29.19 -21.34
CA LEU A 26 5.90 -30.45 -20.79
C LEU A 26 5.37 -31.38 -21.88
N ASN A 27 6.26 -31.96 -22.67
CA ASN A 27 6.00 -33.21 -23.40
C ASN A 27 7.31 -33.86 -23.90
N SER A 28 8.06 -34.50 -23.00
CA SER A 28 8.88 -35.66 -23.37
C SER A 28 9.35 -36.44 -22.13
N SER A 29 9.20 -37.75 -22.20
CA SER A 29 9.83 -38.80 -21.39
C SER A 29 9.17 -39.21 -20.07
N LEU A 30 8.05 -39.92 -20.23
CA LEU A 30 7.74 -41.13 -19.46
C LEU A 30 8.40 -42.34 -20.14
N ALA A 31 9.36 -42.99 -19.49
CA ALA A 31 9.60 -44.44 -19.59
C ALA A 31 10.65 -44.86 -18.53
N GLY A 32 10.33 -45.87 -17.72
CA GLY A 32 11.37 -46.62 -17.00
C GLY A 32 11.16 -46.91 -15.51
N LEU A 33 10.01 -47.49 -15.17
CA LEU A 33 9.81 -48.61 -14.23
C LEU A 33 10.97 -49.07 -13.29
N ARG A 34 10.54 -49.36 -12.04
CA ARG A 34 10.95 -50.43 -11.11
C ARG A 34 12.20 -50.17 -10.23
N THR A 35 12.31 -50.58 -8.97
CA THR A 35 11.47 -51.23 -7.92
C THR A 35 12.35 -51.32 -6.66
N CYS A 36 11.72 -51.54 -5.49
CA CYS A 36 12.31 -52.02 -4.24
C CYS A 36 13.15 -51.00 -3.46
N GLY A 37 13.08 -50.88 -2.14
CA GLY A 37 12.38 -51.66 -1.13
C GLY A 37 12.85 -51.15 0.24
N GLU A 38 11.92 -51.16 1.19
CA GLU A 38 12.06 -51.34 2.64
C GLU A 38 13.48 -51.22 3.26
N ALA A 39 13.62 -50.39 4.29
CA ALA A 39 13.58 -50.86 5.68
C ALA A 39 14.08 -49.78 6.67
N SER A 40 13.24 -49.60 7.68
CA SER A 40 13.53 -49.16 9.05
C SER A 40 14.87 -49.65 9.62
N THR A 41 15.50 -48.84 10.48
CA THR A 41 15.66 -49.17 11.90
C THR A 41 16.33 -48.05 12.71
N SER A 42 15.72 -47.82 13.87
CA SER A 42 16.23 -47.16 15.08
C SER A 42 17.52 -47.79 15.61
N LEU A 43 18.35 -47.01 16.32
CA LEU A 43 19.10 -47.54 17.46
C LEU A 43 19.49 -46.47 18.49
N HIS A 44 19.32 -46.89 19.74
CA HIS A 44 19.64 -46.28 21.02
C HIS A 44 21.10 -45.82 21.17
N CYS A 45 21.33 -44.83 22.05
CA CYS A 45 21.92 -45.06 23.38
C CYS A 45 22.04 -43.75 24.18
N ALA A 46 21.62 -43.82 25.45
CA ALA A 46 21.86 -42.85 26.52
C ALA A 46 23.17 -43.22 27.26
N PRO A 47 23.42 -42.73 28.49
CA PRO A 47 23.80 -41.37 28.89
C PRO A 47 25.14 -41.39 29.68
N ASP A 48 25.62 -40.23 30.14
CA ASP A 48 26.18 -40.02 31.49
C ASP A 48 26.79 -38.61 31.63
N GLY A 49 26.64 -37.99 32.80
CA GLY A 49 27.34 -36.73 33.10
C GLY A 49 26.76 -35.90 34.24
N VAL A 50 27.11 -36.30 35.46
CA VAL A 50 26.72 -35.77 36.77
C VAL A 50 27.34 -34.39 37.12
N GLY A 51 26.61 -33.60 37.91
CA GLY A 51 27.14 -32.56 38.82
C GLY A 51 26.41 -31.21 38.63
N GLY A 52 25.68 -30.61 39.57
CA GLY A 52 25.66 -30.72 41.03
C GLY A 52 25.97 -29.33 41.62
N ASN A 53 24.96 -28.56 42.04
CA ASN A 53 24.95 -27.88 43.35
C ASN A 53 23.70 -27.00 43.58
N ALA A 54 23.26 -27.07 44.83
CA ALA A 54 22.06 -26.52 45.44
C ALA A 54 22.10 -24.99 45.66
N ILE A 55 20.92 -24.39 45.90
CA ILE A 55 20.62 -23.53 47.06
C ILE A 55 19.08 -23.40 47.28
N ARG A 56 18.69 -23.83 48.49
CA ARG A 56 17.58 -23.43 49.39
C ARG A 56 16.73 -22.20 48.97
N SER A 57 15.40 -22.29 48.85
CA SER A 57 14.34 -22.40 49.89
C SER A 57 13.59 -21.06 50.13
N ARG A 58 12.28 -21.03 49.89
CA ARG A 58 11.27 -20.72 50.92
C ARG A 58 9.84 -20.80 50.37
N SER A 59 9.07 -21.64 51.06
CA SER A 59 7.61 -21.73 51.06
C SER A 59 6.98 -20.47 51.64
N GLN A 60 5.80 -20.10 51.14
CA GLN A 60 4.69 -19.72 52.00
C GLN A 60 3.33 -19.97 51.32
N HIS A 61 2.57 -20.86 51.95
CA HIS A 61 1.14 -21.05 51.80
C HIS A 61 0.37 -19.80 52.22
N VAL A 62 -0.69 -19.45 51.49
CA VAL A 62 -1.92 -18.91 52.09
C VAL A 62 -3.14 -19.56 51.42
N THR A 63 -4.03 -20.02 52.27
CA THR A 63 -5.25 -20.79 52.05
C THR A 63 -6.49 -19.92 51.86
N SER A 64 -7.45 -20.48 51.10
CA SER A 64 -8.91 -20.44 51.32
C SER A 64 -9.68 -19.11 51.21
N ARG A 65 -10.72 -19.08 50.36
CA ARG A 65 -12.11 -19.31 50.82
C ARG A 65 -13.10 -19.42 49.65
N SER A 66 -13.88 -20.50 49.71
CA SER A 66 -15.13 -20.77 49.04
C SER A 66 -16.27 -19.88 49.57
N PHE A 67 -17.21 -19.50 48.71
CA PHE A 67 -18.62 -19.32 49.09
C PHE A 67 -19.52 -19.85 47.96
N ALA A 68 -20.33 -20.84 48.31
CA ALA A 68 -21.48 -21.32 47.56
C ALA A 68 -22.74 -20.72 48.19
N SER A 69 -23.74 -20.36 47.38
CA SER A 69 -25.17 -20.50 47.71
C SER A 69 -26.06 -19.93 46.59
N SER A 70 -26.68 -20.82 45.81
CA SER A 70 -28.11 -20.72 45.46
C SER A 70 -28.90 -21.42 46.60
N PRO A 71 -30.25 -21.57 46.64
CA PRO A 71 -31.32 -21.12 45.73
C PRO A 71 -32.56 -20.54 46.47
N THR A 72 -33.56 -20.00 45.77
CA THR A 72 -34.97 -20.21 46.19
C THR A 72 -35.97 -20.00 45.05
N LEU A 73 -36.88 -20.97 44.95
CA LEU A 73 -38.11 -20.95 44.18
C LEU A 73 -39.13 -19.96 44.75
N ALA A 74 -39.99 -19.40 43.89
CA ALA A 74 -41.39 -19.17 44.23
C ALA A 74 -42.29 -19.19 42.98
N THR A 75 -43.31 -20.03 43.12
CA THR A 75 -44.44 -20.41 42.28
C THR A 75 -45.51 -19.32 42.21
N SER A 76 -46.22 -19.16 41.08
CA SER A 76 -47.70 -19.05 41.09
C SER A 76 -48.34 -19.07 39.68
N ALA A 77 -49.14 -20.12 39.47
CA ALA A 77 -50.55 -20.11 39.03
C ALA A 77 -50.97 -19.51 37.66
N SER A 78 -51.22 -20.46 36.74
CA SER A 78 -52.50 -20.73 36.05
C SER A 78 -53.29 -19.62 35.34
N LYS A 79 -53.50 -19.80 34.03
CA LYS A 79 -54.84 -19.81 33.42
C LYS A 79 -54.84 -20.67 32.16
N GLN A 80 -55.70 -21.70 32.17
CA GLN A 80 -56.06 -22.53 31.02
C GLN A 80 -56.99 -21.74 30.09
N GLU A 81 -56.74 -21.81 28.79
CA GLU A 81 -57.79 -21.66 27.77
C GLU A 81 -57.54 -22.69 26.66
N THR A 82 -58.62 -23.42 26.37
CA THR A 82 -58.74 -24.52 25.41
C THR A 82 -58.97 -24.00 24.00
N GLY A 83 -58.32 -24.59 22.99
CA GLY A 83 -58.67 -24.33 21.59
C GLY A 83 -57.84 -25.10 20.55
N ALA A 84 -58.42 -26.18 20.03
CA ALA A 84 -58.24 -26.80 18.71
C ALA A 84 -56.82 -27.02 18.11
N GLN A 85 -56.42 -28.30 18.01
CA GLN A 85 -55.28 -28.78 17.23
C GLN A 85 -55.53 -28.77 15.71
N PRO A 86 -54.58 -28.30 14.89
CA PRO A 86 -54.36 -28.79 13.54
C PRO A 86 -53.15 -29.74 13.48
N SER A 87 -53.25 -30.75 12.62
CA SER A 87 -52.31 -31.84 12.37
C SER A 87 -50.88 -31.39 12.01
N PRO A 88 -49.84 -32.18 12.32
CA PRO A 88 -48.44 -31.77 12.19
C PRO A 88 -47.97 -31.82 10.74
N VAL A 89 -47.54 -30.67 10.23
CA VAL A 89 -46.70 -30.56 9.02
C VAL A 89 -45.22 -30.72 9.46
N PRO A 90 -44.39 -31.52 8.77
CA PRO A 90 -43.03 -31.78 9.20
C PRO A 90 -42.19 -30.50 9.24
N ALA A 91 -41.62 -30.21 10.40
CA ALA A 91 -40.73 -29.08 10.64
C ALA A 91 -39.36 -29.36 10.02
N VAL A 92 -39.10 -28.73 8.86
CA VAL A 92 -37.75 -28.59 8.30
C VAL A 92 -37.01 -27.54 9.13
N SER A 93 -35.82 -27.90 9.62
CA SER A 93 -35.02 -27.10 10.55
C SER A 93 -34.65 -25.73 9.95
N ALA A 94 -34.54 -24.69 10.80
CA ALA A 94 -34.20 -23.34 10.36
C ALA A 94 -32.78 -23.25 9.75
N GLU A 95 -31.88 -24.17 10.10
CA GLU A 95 -30.53 -24.29 9.54
C GLU A 95 -30.54 -24.77 8.08
N GLU A 96 -31.43 -25.72 7.73
CA GLU A 96 -31.56 -26.20 6.34
C GLU A 96 -32.14 -25.12 5.40
N ARG A 97 -32.99 -24.22 5.91
CA ARG A 97 -33.50 -23.07 5.13
C ARG A 97 -32.42 -22.03 4.85
N GLY A 98 -31.52 -21.79 5.81
CA GLY A 98 -30.37 -20.88 5.65
C GLY A 98 -29.36 -21.38 4.62
N ALA A 99 -29.01 -22.68 4.68
CA ALA A 99 -28.08 -23.30 3.73
C ALA A 99 -28.63 -23.31 2.29
N THR A 100 -29.94 -23.58 2.13
CA THR A 100 -30.59 -23.60 0.80
C THR A 100 -30.67 -22.21 0.16
N LEU A 101 -30.81 -21.15 0.97
CA LEU A 101 -30.80 -19.75 0.49
C LEU A 101 -29.39 -19.29 0.08
N GLN A 102 -28.35 -19.69 0.81
CA GLN A 102 -26.96 -19.41 0.43
C GLN A 102 -26.56 -20.15 -0.86
N ALA A 103 -26.92 -21.43 -1.00
CA ALA A 103 -26.64 -22.19 -2.22
C ALA A 103 -27.36 -21.62 -3.45
N LYS A 104 -28.61 -21.17 -3.29
CA LYS A 104 -29.35 -20.48 -4.38
C LYS A 104 -28.74 -19.13 -4.75
N LYS A 105 -28.18 -18.39 -3.78
CA LYS A 105 -27.49 -17.13 -4.05
C LYS A 105 -26.16 -17.36 -4.80
N GLN A 106 -25.36 -18.31 -4.35
CA GLN A 106 -24.11 -18.71 -5.00
C GLN A 106 -24.34 -19.18 -6.44
N HIS A 107 -25.34 -20.04 -6.66
CA HIS A 107 -25.67 -20.52 -8.01
C HIS A 107 -26.13 -19.38 -8.95
N ARG A 108 -26.88 -18.39 -8.41
CA ARG A 108 -27.32 -17.23 -9.19
C ARG A 108 -26.15 -16.32 -9.56
N ASP A 109 -25.19 -16.14 -8.67
CA ASP A 109 -23.99 -15.32 -8.90
C ASP A 109 -23.04 -16.00 -9.90
N GLU A 110 -22.92 -17.32 -9.85
CA GLU A 110 -22.16 -18.14 -10.81
C GLU A 110 -22.75 -18.07 -12.23
N LEU A 111 -24.08 -18.15 -12.35
CA LEU A 111 -24.78 -17.97 -13.64
C LEU A 111 -24.62 -16.56 -14.21
N ARG A 112 -24.53 -15.54 -13.33
CA ARG A 112 -24.30 -14.15 -13.73
C ARG A 112 -22.88 -13.93 -14.25
N ASN A 113 -21.89 -14.55 -13.61
CA ASN A 113 -20.49 -14.51 -14.07
C ASN A 113 -20.32 -15.24 -15.41
N LYS A 114 -20.92 -16.43 -15.56
CA LYS A 114 -20.87 -17.18 -16.83
C LYS A 114 -21.45 -16.40 -18.01
N ARG A 115 -22.59 -15.71 -17.82
CA ARG A 115 -23.18 -14.83 -18.84
C ARG A 115 -22.31 -13.62 -19.17
N ARG A 116 -21.55 -13.11 -18.19
CA ARG A 116 -20.62 -12.00 -18.40
C ARG A 116 -19.41 -12.44 -19.24
N GLU A 117 -18.86 -13.62 -18.96
CA GLU A 117 -17.77 -14.21 -19.76
C GLU A 117 -18.20 -14.50 -21.20
N GLU A 118 -19.40 -15.06 -21.39
CA GLU A 118 -19.97 -15.30 -22.73
C GLU A 118 -20.17 -13.99 -23.52
N ARG A 119 -20.59 -12.91 -22.84
CA ARG A 119 -20.74 -11.58 -23.46
C ARG A 119 -19.39 -10.98 -23.87
N VAL A 120 -18.38 -11.02 -23.00
CA VAL A 120 -17.03 -10.53 -23.31
C VAL A 120 -16.41 -11.32 -24.47
N ARG A 121 -16.64 -12.64 -24.50
CA ARG A 121 -16.18 -13.50 -25.61
C ARG A 121 -16.86 -13.17 -26.93
N ALA A 122 -18.16 -12.86 -26.90
CA ALA A 122 -18.92 -12.44 -28.07
C ALA A 122 -18.48 -11.05 -28.58
N GLU A 123 -18.25 -10.09 -27.68
CA GLU A 123 -17.74 -8.75 -28.02
C GLU A 123 -16.32 -8.82 -28.62
N PHE A 124 -15.45 -9.66 -28.07
CA PHE A 124 -14.11 -9.92 -28.63
C PHE A 124 -14.17 -10.59 -30.02
N SER A 125 -15.08 -11.56 -30.21
CA SER A 125 -15.28 -12.20 -31.51
C SER A 125 -15.84 -11.23 -32.56
N ALA A 126 -16.70 -10.29 -32.17
CA ALA A 126 -17.23 -9.26 -33.05
C ALA A 126 -16.13 -8.28 -33.48
N ALA A 127 -15.30 -7.82 -32.54
CA ALA A 127 -14.16 -6.94 -32.82
C ALA A 127 -13.12 -7.56 -33.78
N LEU A 128 -12.89 -8.87 -33.68
CA LEU A 128 -12.02 -9.59 -34.61
C LEU A 128 -12.61 -9.73 -36.01
N SER A 129 -13.94 -9.74 -36.15
CA SER A 129 -14.61 -9.82 -37.45
C SER A 129 -14.64 -8.48 -38.20
N GLU A 130 -14.69 -7.35 -37.46
CA GLU A 130 -14.70 -6.00 -38.03
C GLU A 130 -13.30 -5.49 -38.44
N GLY A 131 -12.22 -6.09 -37.90
CA GLY A 131 -10.84 -5.72 -38.21
C GLY A 131 -10.27 -6.28 -39.54
N SER A 132 -11.01 -7.10 -40.27
CA SER A 132 -10.49 -7.86 -41.43
C SER A 132 -10.64 -7.14 -42.79
N SER A 133 -11.34 -6.00 -42.88
CA SER A 133 -11.61 -5.34 -44.18
C SER A 133 -10.77 -4.10 -44.52
N ALA A 134 -9.72 -3.78 -43.75
CA ALA A 134 -8.93 -2.56 -43.97
C ALA A 134 -7.42 -2.78 -43.78
N ALA A 135 -6.79 -3.55 -44.68
CA ALA A 135 -5.33 -3.58 -44.77
C ALA A 135 -4.87 -3.94 -46.20
N SER A 136 -4.83 -2.94 -47.09
CA SER A 136 -4.02 -3.02 -48.31
C SER A 136 -3.44 -1.65 -48.66
N MET A 137 -2.44 -1.20 -47.91
CA MET A 137 -1.44 -0.24 -48.41
C MET A 137 -0.06 -0.55 -47.82
N SER A 138 0.92 -0.48 -48.70
CA SER A 138 2.31 -0.92 -48.63
C SER A 138 3.16 -0.23 -47.56
N VAL A 139 3.94 -1.04 -46.84
CA VAL A 139 4.99 -0.64 -45.91
C VAL A 139 6.26 -0.31 -46.68
N ALA A 140 6.67 0.97 -46.66
CA ALA A 140 8.05 1.36 -46.86
C ALA A 140 8.76 1.36 -45.51
N ASN A 141 9.93 0.74 -45.48
CA ASN A 141 10.72 0.42 -44.31
C ASN A 141 11.67 1.58 -44.00
N GLU A 142 11.37 2.41 -42.99
CA GLU A 142 12.34 3.31 -42.38
C GLU A 142 12.55 2.88 -40.92
N GLN A 143 13.66 2.20 -40.69
CA GLN A 143 14.24 2.01 -39.36
C GLN A 143 14.99 3.29 -39.00
N GLY A 144 14.28 4.27 -38.44
CA GLY A 144 14.88 5.35 -37.67
C GLY A 144 15.10 4.86 -36.25
N THR A 145 16.37 4.67 -35.86
CA THR A 145 16.75 4.70 -34.45
C THR A 145 16.64 6.15 -33.99
N ASP A 146 15.59 6.48 -33.25
CA ASP A 146 15.47 7.75 -32.53
C ASP A 146 16.53 7.80 -31.43
N ASP A 147 17.79 8.08 -31.80
CA ASP A 147 18.79 8.56 -30.87
C ASP A 147 18.33 9.97 -30.45
N LEU A 148 17.73 10.07 -29.25
CA LEU A 148 17.39 11.33 -28.62
C LEU A 148 18.67 12.17 -28.49
N ASP A 149 18.81 13.15 -29.37
CA ASP A 149 19.92 14.09 -29.35
C ASP A 149 19.78 14.99 -28.12
N MET A 150 20.45 14.57 -27.06
CA MET A 150 20.51 15.28 -25.78
C MET A 150 21.12 16.68 -25.92
N ASP A 151 21.99 16.90 -26.91
CA ASP A 151 22.56 18.23 -27.16
C ASP A 151 21.49 19.16 -27.77
N LEU A 152 20.66 18.65 -28.68
CA LEU A 152 19.50 19.38 -29.25
C LEU A 152 18.43 19.72 -28.20
N LEU A 153 18.07 18.76 -27.33
CA LEU A 153 17.16 19.04 -26.21
C LEU A 153 17.75 20.12 -25.32
N ALA A 154 19.01 19.97 -24.94
CA ALA A 154 19.64 20.90 -24.03
C ALA A 154 19.81 22.30 -24.67
N GLU A 155 20.08 22.41 -25.97
CA GLU A 155 20.06 23.70 -26.72
C GLU A 155 18.65 24.32 -26.76
N GLN A 156 17.59 23.52 -27.00
CA GLN A 156 16.20 24.00 -26.94
C GLN A 156 15.80 24.53 -25.56
N TYR A 157 16.37 23.96 -24.48
CA TYR A 157 16.09 24.37 -23.10
C TYR A 157 16.90 25.60 -22.64
N VAL A 158 17.99 25.98 -23.32
CA VAL A 158 18.78 27.18 -22.98
C VAL A 158 18.13 28.47 -23.48
N ASP A 159 17.50 28.42 -24.65
CA ASP A 159 17.01 29.63 -25.33
C ASP A 159 15.51 29.93 -25.09
N GLN A 160 14.79 29.05 -24.38
CA GLN A 160 13.40 29.32 -24.02
C GLN A 160 13.22 29.31 -22.49
N PRO A 161 13.12 30.47 -21.83
CA PRO A 161 12.62 30.54 -20.46
C PRO A 161 11.12 30.19 -20.47
N ARG A 162 10.78 28.90 -20.56
CA ARG A 162 9.41 28.46 -20.34
C ARG A 162 9.13 28.46 -18.83
N ILE A 163 8.49 29.56 -18.43
CA ILE A 163 7.45 29.66 -17.38
C ILE A 163 8.00 29.68 -15.93
N PRO A 164 7.36 30.42 -15.01
CA PRO A 164 7.71 30.36 -13.59
C PRO A 164 7.64 28.90 -13.15
N LEU A 165 8.78 28.32 -12.76
CA LEU A 165 8.83 26.93 -12.29
C LEU A 165 7.85 26.69 -11.15
N LEU A 166 7.57 27.73 -10.37
CA LEU A 166 6.60 27.74 -9.29
C LEU A 166 5.25 28.23 -9.82
N GLN A 167 4.25 27.36 -9.78
CA GLN A 167 2.88 27.74 -9.98
C GLN A 167 2.22 28.00 -8.63
N ASP A 168 1.53 29.14 -8.49
CA ASP A 168 0.58 29.39 -7.39
C ASP A 168 -0.75 28.61 -7.59
N LYS A 169 -0.77 27.67 -8.53
CA LYS A 169 -1.93 26.82 -8.80
C LYS A 169 -2.00 25.69 -7.78
N ASP A 170 -3.22 25.43 -7.32
CA ASP A 170 -3.50 24.26 -6.52
C ASP A 170 -3.57 23.00 -7.39
N MET A 171 -3.22 21.84 -6.81
CA MET A 171 -3.15 20.55 -7.49
C MET A 171 -4.48 20.14 -8.13
N LEU A 172 -5.62 20.60 -7.60
CA LEU A 172 -6.95 20.43 -8.20
C LEU A 172 -7.00 20.98 -9.63
N SER A 173 -6.44 22.17 -9.84
CA SER A 173 -6.50 22.90 -11.11
C SER A 173 -5.45 22.48 -12.14
N MET A 174 -4.46 21.68 -11.73
CA MET A 174 -3.36 21.27 -12.60
C MET A 174 -3.81 20.28 -13.69
N GLY A 175 -3.52 20.61 -14.96
CA GLY A 175 -3.84 19.84 -16.15
C GLY A 175 -2.64 19.17 -16.80
N GLU A 176 -2.77 18.74 -18.06
CA GLU A 176 -1.66 18.18 -18.85
C GLU A 176 -0.61 19.27 -19.16
N ASP A 177 -1.06 20.50 -19.37
CA ASP A 177 -0.18 21.65 -19.66
C ASP A 177 0.70 22.07 -18.47
N ASP A 178 0.36 21.62 -17.27
CA ASP A 178 1.10 21.92 -16.04
C ASP A 178 2.13 20.84 -15.68
N MET A 179 2.28 19.79 -16.51
CA MET A 179 3.31 18.77 -16.30
C MET A 179 4.70 19.39 -16.23
N PHE A 180 5.55 18.81 -15.38
CA PHE A 180 6.94 19.23 -15.15
C PHE A 180 7.10 20.57 -14.41
N THR A 181 5.99 21.23 -14.03
CA THR A 181 6.02 22.44 -13.18
C THR A 181 5.98 22.06 -11.70
N TYR A 182 6.32 23.00 -10.82
CA TYR A 182 6.25 22.83 -9.37
C TYR A 182 5.00 23.48 -8.80
N PHE A 183 4.38 22.82 -7.83
CA PHE A 183 3.23 23.33 -7.10
C PHE A 183 3.46 23.21 -5.58
N PRO A 184 2.82 24.07 -4.77
CA PRO A 184 2.98 24.03 -3.33
C PRO A 184 2.30 22.79 -2.75
N LEU A 185 3.00 22.11 -1.86
CA LEU A 185 2.48 21.02 -1.05
C LEU A 185 2.69 21.37 0.44
N PRO A 186 1.77 22.13 1.06
CA PRO A 186 1.94 22.59 2.43
C PRO A 186 2.00 21.41 3.42
N PRO A 187 2.93 21.39 4.39
CA PRO A 187 3.03 20.33 5.41
C PRO A 187 1.73 20.11 6.20
N GLU A 188 0.94 21.17 6.38
CA GLU A 188 -0.34 21.15 7.06
C GLU A 188 -1.38 20.27 6.35
N SER A 189 -1.22 20.08 5.04
CA SER A 189 -2.10 19.21 4.25
C SER A 189 -1.80 17.72 4.45
N LEU A 190 -0.59 17.39 4.91
CA LEU A 190 -0.09 16.02 5.10
C LEU A 190 0.73 15.93 6.40
N PRO A 191 0.14 16.23 7.57
CA PRO A 191 0.88 16.29 8.82
C PRO A 191 1.66 14.99 9.09
N GLU A 192 1.09 13.84 8.77
CA GLU A 192 1.70 12.52 8.94
C GLU A 192 2.96 12.30 8.09
N ALA A 193 3.13 13.03 6.99
CA ALA A 193 4.28 12.91 6.10
C ALA A 193 5.55 13.51 6.71
N PHE A 194 5.44 14.25 7.82
CA PHE A 194 6.55 14.94 8.45
C PHE A 194 6.77 14.47 9.91
N PRO A 195 8.03 14.39 10.38
CA PRO A 195 8.34 13.87 11.72
C PRO A 195 7.77 14.72 12.85
N VAL A 196 7.53 16.02 12.61
CA VAL A 196 7.04 16.98 13.62
C VAL A 196 5.72 16.54 14.22
N HIS A 197 4.85 15.87 13.46
CA HIS A 197 3.58 15.36 13.98
C HIS A 197 3.68 14.01 14.69
N SER A 198 4.83 13.34 14.58
CA SER A 198 5.08 12.06 15.23
C SER A 198 5.58 12.21 16.67
N THR A 199 5.85 13.44 17.13
CA THR A 199 6.39 13.72 18.48
C THR A 199 5.31 13.89 19.55
N ALA A 200 4.07 13.45 19.31
CA ALA A 200 3.06 13.39 20.37
C ALA A 200 3.62 12.58 21.56
N PRO A 201 3.33 12.97 22.83
CA PRO A 201 4.05 12.49 24.02
C PRO A 201 4.03 10.97 24.24
N ASN A 202 3.17 10.24 23.53
CA ASN A 202 3.03 8.77 23.62
C ASN A 202 3.53 8.03 22.37
N LEU A 203 4.12 8.71 21.38
CA LEU A 203 4.54 8.12 20.09
C LEU A 203 6.07 8.07 19.90
N SER A 204 6.84 8.53 20.90
CA SER A 204 8.31 8.63 20.83
C SER A 204 9.05 7.29 20.68
N MET A 205 8.38 6.17 20.94
CA MET A 205 8.94 4.82 20.80
C MET A 205 8.80 4.24 19.39
N LEU A 206 8.05 4.91 18.50
CA LEU A 206 7.91 4.47 17.12
C LEU A 206 9.15 4.83 16.29
N PRO A 207 9.45 4.08 15.22
CA PRO A 207 10.46 4.48 14.25
C PRO A 207 10.15 5.87 13.70
N LYS A 208 11.16 6.57 13.18
CA LYS A 208 10.95 7.85 12.48
C LYS A 208 9.86 7.66 11.42
N SER A 209 8.72 8.31 11.62
CA SER A 209 7.63 8.32 10.65
C SER A 209 7.79 9.48 9.68
N GLY A 210 7.07 9.38 8.56
CA GLY A 210 7.04 10.38 7.50
C GLY A 210 7.46 9.85 6.15
N CYS A 211 7.31 10.69 5.14
CA CYS A 211 7.67 10.43 3.76
C CYS A 211 9.11 10.89 3.52
N ASN A 212 10.09 9.99 3.66
CA ASN A 212 11.52 10.32 3.54
C ASN A 212 11.85 11.07 2.25
N GLY A 213 11.24 10.69 1.11
CA GLY A 213 11.49 11.36 -0.16
C GLY A 213 11.04 12.82 -0.17
N LEU A 214 9.93 13.13 0.51
CA LEU A 214 9.39 14.48 0.64
C LEU A 214 10.19 15.31 1.65
N ILE A 215 10.58 14.70 2.76
CA ILE A 215 11.46 15.33 3.77
C ILE A 215 12.81 15.68 3.11
N ASP A 216 13.45 14.73 2.42
CA ASP A 216 14.71 14.94 1.70
C ASP A 216 14.60 16.07 0.64
N GLU A 217 13.42 16.25 0.02
CA GLU A 217 13.16 17.33 -0.95
C GLU A 217 13.07 18.70 -0.28
N TYR A 218 12.34 18.78 0.84
CA TYR A 218 12.13 20.05 1.55
C TYR A 218 13.38 20.51 2.27
N GLU A 219 14.11 19.57 2.88
CA GLU A 219 15.40 19.88 3.52
C GLU A 219 16.42 20.38 2.49
N ALA A 220 16.43 19.81 1.28
CA ALA A 220 17.35 20.25 0.25
C ALA A 220 16.94 21.60 -0.34
N SER A 221 15.69 21.74 -0.79
CA SER A 221 15.24 22.95 -1.48
C SER A 221 14.94 24.13 -0.55
N GLY A 222 14.71 23.88 0.74
CA GLY A 222 14.23 24.88 1.69
C GLY A 222 12.81 25.40 1.37
N GLN A 223 12.08 24.71 0.50
CA GLN A 223 10.78 25.13 -0.04
C GLN A 223 9.80 23.96 0.00
N HIS A 224 8.50 24.26 0.15
CA HIS A 224 7.44 23.24 0.21
C HIS A 224 6.80 23.00 -1.16
N TYR A 225 7.63 22.78 -2.18
CA TYR A 225 7.18 22.56 -3.54
C TYR A 225 7.58 21.18 -4.03
N ILE A 226 6.75 20.58 -4.86
CA ILE A 226 7.07 19.33 -5.56
C ILE A 226 6.70 19.45 -7.04
N MET A 227 7.42 18.70 -7.88
CA MET A 227 7.14 18.65 -9.31
C MET A 227 5.84 17.88 -9.58
N TYR A 228 4.99 18.44 -10.43
CA TYR A 228 3.84 17.76 -11.01
C TYR A 228 4.28 16.82 -12.14
N ARG A 229 4.58 15.59 -11.75
CA ARG A 229 5.12 14.57 -12.63
C ARG A 229 4.03 13.87 -13.45
N PRO A 230 4.34 13.30 -14.62
CA PRO A 230 3.39 12.53 -15.42
C PRO A 230 2.68 11.41 -14.64
N ILE A 231 3.38 10.73 -13.73
CA ILE A 231 2.78 9.70 -12.86
C ILE A 231 1.71 10.27 -11.93
N ILE A 232 1.88 11.49 -11.42
CA ILE A 232 0.91 12.15 -10.54
C ILE A 232 -0.33 12.53 -11.36
N HIS A 233 -0.12 13.13 -12.53
CA HIS A 233 -1.20 13.45 -13.46
C HIS A 233 -2.00 12.20 -13.84
N PHE A 234 -1.30 11.12 -14.19
CA PHE A 234 -1.90 9.86 -14.57
C PHE A 234 -2.76 9.25 -13.45
N LEU A 235 -2.24 9.16 -12.23
CA LEU A 235 -2.99 8.65 -11.08
C LEU A 235 -4.21 9.52 -10.76
N LYS A 236 -4.06 10.85 -10.83
CA LYS A 236 -5.16 11.82 -10.67
C LYS A 236 -6.25 11.58 -11.72
N GLN A 237 -5.89 11.54 -13.00
CA GLN A 237 -6.85 11.34 -14.09
C GLN A 237 -7.59 10.03 -13.94
N TRP A 238 -6.88 8.95 -13.60
CA TRP A 238 -7.52 7.67 -13.34
C TRP A 238 -8.53 7.71 -12.20
N PHE A 239 -8.22 8.37 -11.09
CA PHE A 239 -9.16 8.46 -9.97
C PHE A 239 -10.40 9.28 -10.32
N ILE A 240 -10.30 10.20 -11.28
CA ILE A 240 -11.42 11.01 -11.80
C ILE A 240 -12.23 10.24 -12.86
N GLU A 241 -11.56 9.66 -13.85
CA GLU A 241 -12.17 9.15 -15.09
C GLU A 241 -12.46 7.64 -15.06
N GLU A 242 -11.61 6.83 -14.43
CA GLU A 242 -11.60 5.36 -14.56
C GLU A 242 -11.65 4.68 -13.18
N GLN A 243 -12.82 4.66 -12.55
CA GLN A 243 -13.05 3.96 -11.27
C GLN A 243 -13.21 2.43 -11.41
N GLU A 244 -12.78 1.83 -12.53
CA GLU A 244 -12.90 0.38 -12.74
C GLU A 244 -11.92 -0.43 -11.88
N VAL A 245 -10.74 0.13 -11.61
CA VAL A 245 -9.72 -0.50 -10.77
C VAL A 245 -9.71 0.17 -9.40
N SER A 246 -9.87 -0.65 -8.36
CA SER A 246 -9.97 -0.17 -6.99
C SER A 246 -8.71 -0.39 -6.15
N HIS A 247 -7.69 -1.06 -6.72
CA HIS A 247 -6.44 -1.41 -6.04
C HIS A 247 -5.21 -1.14 -6.91
N TYR A 248 -4.29 -0.33 -6.40
CA TYR A 248 -3.07 0.04 -7.11
C TYR A 248 -1.83 -0.20 -6.28
N LEU A 249 -0.79 -0.70 -6.94
CA LEU A 249 0.53 -0.86 -6.34
C LEU A 249 1.56 -0.05 -7.11
N LEU A 250 2.15 0.97 -6.49
CA LEU A 250 3.26 1.72 -7.04
C LEU A 250 4.57 0.95 -6.81
N ASP A 251 5.19 0.52 -7.90
CA ASP A 251 6.49 -0.13 -7.90
C ASP A 251 7.47 0.64 -8.78
N GLY A 252 8.76 0.37 -8.67
CA GLY A 252 9.80 0.99 -9.48
C GLY A 252 11.10 1.13 -8.71
N MET A 253 12.15 1.58 -9.40
CA MET A 253 13.51 1.68 -8.88
C MET A 253 13.61 2.49 -7.56
N PRO A 254 14.61 2.23 -6.71
CA PRO A 254 14.90 3.09 -5.57
C PRO A 254 14.98 4.56 -5.99
N SER A 255 14.44 5.44 -5.15
CA SER A 255 14.41 6.89 -5.38
C SER A 255 13.70 7.37 -6.65
N SER A 256 12.81 6.55 -7.23
CA SER A 256 12.00 6.96 -8.38
C SER A 256 10.84 7.91 -8.07
N GLY A 257 10.64 8.31 -6.81
CA GLY A 257 9.58 9.25 -6.42
C GLY A 257 8.21 8.63 -6.11
N LYS A 258 8.12 7.32 -5.89
CA LYS A 258 6.87 6.62 -5.48
C LYS A 258 6.18 7.28 -4.27
N SER A 259 6.93 7.49 -3.20
CA SER A 259 6.43 8.07 -1.95
C SER A 259 5.91 9.51 -2.15
N ILE A 260 6.62 10.31 -2.96
CA ILE A 260 6.21 11.68 -3.30
C ILE A 260 4.93 11.66 -4.15
N ALA A 261 4.84 10.77 -5.14
CA ALA A 261 3.65 10.65 -5.98
C ALA A 261 2.40 10.28 -5.17
N MET A 262 2.54 9.37 -4.20
CA MET A 262 1.45 9.01 -3.30
C MET A 262 1.11 10.14 -2.33
N ALA A 263 2.08 10.85 -1.76
CA ALA A 263 1.84 12.03 -0.93
C ALA A 263 1.06 13.11 -1.69
N ALA A 264 1.47 13.40 -2.93
CA ALA A 264 0.75 14.31 -3.83
C ALA A 264 -0.70 13.84 -4.07
N LEU A 265 -0.90 12.55 -4.29
CA LEU A 265 -2.24 12.01 -4.51
C LEU A 265 -3.14 12.11 -3.27
N VAL A 266 -2.59 11.90 -2.07
CA VAL A 266 -3.31 12.11 -0.80
C VAL A 266 -3.68 13.57 -0.65
N HIS A 267 -2.77 14.50 -0.97
CA HIS A 267 -3.05 15.93 -0.96
C HIS A 267 -4.20 16.31 -1.92
N TRP A 268 -4.15 15.84 -3.17
CA TRP A 268 -5.24 16.04 -4.13
C TRP A 268 -6.56 15.46 -3.65
N ALA A 269 -6.55 14.27 -3.05
CA ALA A 269 -7.75 13.63 -2.52
C ALA A 269 -8.39 14.49 -1.42
N ARG A 270 -7.57 15.00 -0.49
CA ARG A 270 -8.02 15.91 0.58
C ARG A 270 -8.65 17.19 0.04
N LEU A 271 -7.99 17.83 -0.93
CA LEU A 271 -8.52 19.02 -1.60
C LEU A 271 -9.83 18.75 -2.34
N SER A 272 -9.99 17.54 -2.88
CA SER A 272 -11.21 17.08 -3.56
C SER A 272 -12.34 16.69 -2.58
N GLY A 273 -12.13 16.83 -1.26
CA GLY A 273 -13.10 16.45 -0.23
C GLY A 273 -13.17 14.95 0.06
N TRP A 274 -12.17 14.17 -0.34
CA TRP A 274 -12.08 12.75 -0.01
C TRP A 274 -11.58 12.57 1.43
N VAL A 275 -11.89 11.42 2.02
CA VAL A 275 -11.29 11.00 3.29
C VAL A 275 -10.10 10.10 2.99
N ALA A 276 -8.91 10.54 3.36
CA ALA A 276 -7.67 9.83 3.08
C ALA A 276 -7.01 9.33 4.36
N LEU A 277 -6.99 8.00 4.53
CA LEU A 277 -6.21 7.32 5.56
C LEU A 277 -4.85 6.98 4.97
N TYR A 278 -3.83 7.76 5.35
CA TYR A 278 -2.48 7.64 4.80
C TYR A 278 -1.47 7.20 5.87
N VAL A 279 -0.71 6.15 5.56
CA VAL A 279 0.42 5.68 6.36
C VAL A 279 1.71 5.85 5.55
N PRO A 280 2.50 6.91 5.80
CA PRO A 280 3.70 7.23 5.02
C PRO A 280 4.90 6.31 5.31
N ASN A 281 4.85 5.53 6.39
CA ASN A 281 5.87 4.54 6.70
C ASN A 281 5.25 3.31 7.38
N ALA A 282 4.97 2.25 6.62
CA ALA A 282 4.39 1.04 7.19
C ALA A 282 5.27 0.30 8.21
N GLU A 283 6.58 0.61 8.30
CA GLU A 283 7.45 0.04 9.35
C GLU A 283 6.99 0.42 10.77
N VAL A 284 6.30 1.55 10.95
CA VAL A 284 5.75 1.94 12.27
C VAL A 284 4.68 0.98 12.77
N LEU A 285 4.15 0.12 11.90
CA LEU A 285 3.15 -0.90 12.24
C LEU A 285 3.78 -2.24 12.61
N THR A 286 5.04 -2.46 12.23
CA THR A 286 5.74 -3.74 12.38
C THR A 286 6.97 -3.65 13.27
N ALA A 287 7.38 -2.45 13.70
CA ALA A 287 8.51 -2.25 14.59
C ALA A 287 8.34 -0.99 15.47
N GLY A 288 9.12 -0.95 16.56
CA GLY A 288 9.05 0.08 17.60
C GLY A 288 7.86 -0.11 18.54
N GLY A 289 7.64 0.79 19.50
CA GLY A 289 6.47 0.74 20.38
C GLY A 289 6.35 -0.48 21.31
N THR A 290 5.20 -0.62 21.96
CA THR A 290 4.84 -1.78 22.77
C THR A 290 3.90 -2.71 22.00
N PHE A 291 3.79 -3.95 22.49
CA PHE A 291 2.90 -4.94 21.91
C PHE A 291 2.32 -5.82 23.01
N ALA A 292 1.09 -6.29 22.82
CA ALA A 292 0.41 -7.15 23.78
C ALA A 292 -0.33 -8.27 23.07
N TYR A 293 -0.36 -9.44 23.69
CA TYR A 293 -1.11 -10.57 23.16
C TYR A 293 -2.59 -10.45 23.54
N ASN A 294 -3.46 -10.48 22.54
CA ASN A 294 -4.90 -10.47 22.69
C ASN A 294 -5.42 -11.90 22.79
N LYS A 295 -5.79 -12.32 24.00
CA LYS A 295 -6.28 -13.69 24.26
C LYS A 295 -7.60 -14.00 23.57
N GLU A 296 -8.46 -13.00 23.36
CA GLU A 296 -9.78 -13.21 22.75
C GLU A 296 -9.67 -13.47 21.24
N LYS A 297 -8.76 -12.74 20.58
CA LYS A 297 -8.53 -12.87 19.13
C LYS A 297 -7.39 -13.82 18.77
N ASN A 298 -6.60 -14.28 19.74
CA ASN A 298 -5.41 -15.10 19.54
C ASN A 298 -4.36 -14.43 18.61
N GLU A 299 -4.18 -13.12 18.77
CA GLU A 299 -3.37 -12.27 17.89
C GLU A 299 -2.60 -11.22 18.70
N TRP A 300 -1.64 -10.53 18.07
CA TRP A 300 -0.85 -9.49 18.73
C TRP A 300 -1.32 -8.09 18.35
N ASP A 301 -1.50 -7.24 19.37
CA ASP A 301 -1.92 -5.86 19.25
C ASP A 301 -0.72 -4.90 19.44
N THR A 302 -0.69 -3.84 18.63
CA THR A 302 0.35 -2.79 18.64
C THR A 302 -0.30 -1.41 18.94
N PRO A 303 -0.53 -1.06 20.21
CA PRO A 303 -1.34 0.09 20.59
C PRO A 303 -0.75 1.44 20.18
N GLU A 304 0.56 1.65 20.26
CA GLU A 304 1.18 2.94 19.87
C GLU A 304 1.05 3.18 18.36
N SER A 305 1.25 2.12 17.56
CA SER A 305 1.04 2.16 16.11
C SER A 305 -0.42 2.50 15.76
N ALA A 306 -1.38 1.96 16.51
CA ALA A 306 -2.79 2.28 16.33
C ALA A 306 -3.09 3.74 16.70
N LYS A 307 -2.59 4.20 17.86
CA LYS A 307 -2.75 5.60 18.29
C LYS A 307 -2.13 6.58 17.31
N TYR A 308 -1.00 6.23 16.68
CA TYR A 308 -0.40 7.01 15.60
C TYR A 308 -1.37 7.20 14.43
N ILE A 309 -2.03 6.13 13.97
CA ILE A 309 -3.04 6.22 12.89
C ILE A 309 -4.23 7.09 13.33
N LEU A 310 -4.79 6.84 14.51
CA LEU A 310 -5.96 7.57 15.02
C LEU A 310 -5.68 9.07 15.16
N HIS A 311 -4.52 9.42 15.70
CA HIS A 311 -4.10 10.82 15.86
C HIS A 311 -4.05 11.55 14.52
N ASN A 312 -3.39 10.95 13.53
CA ASN A 312 -3.23 11.57 12.21
C ASN A 312 -4.56 11.63 11.44
N LEU A 313 -5.38 10.59 11.55
CA LEU A 313 -6.69 10.56 10.92
C LEU A 313 -7.61 11.65 11.49
N LEU A 314 -7.61 11.85 12.81
CA LEU A 314 -8.36 12.93 13.44
C LEU A 314 -7.79 14.31 13.09
N ALA A 315 -6.47 14.46 13.02
CA ALA A 315 -5.85 15.72 12.60
C ALA A 315 -6.28 16.13 11.19
N ALA A 316 -6.40 15.16 10.27
CA ALA A 316 -6.75 15.42 8.87
C ALA A 316 -8.26 15.50 8.59
N HIS A 317 -9.10 14.72 9.28
CA HIS A 317 -10.47 14.44 8.84
C HIS A 317 -11.53 14.49 9.94
N ARG A 318 -11.26 15.12 11.10
CA ARG A 318 -12.20 15.18 12.25
C ARG A 318 -13.65 15.48 11.87
N GLU A 319 -13.91 16.54 11.11
CA GLU A 319 -15.26 16.96 10.75
C GLU A 319 -15.96 15.94 9.84
N ALA A 320 -15.25 15.40 8.84
CA ALA A 320 -15.80 14.37 7.96
C ALA A 320 -16.17 13.08 8.71
N LEU A 321 -15.36 12.71 9.71
CA LEU A 321 -15.56 11.51 10.54
C LEU A 321 -16.75 11.63 11.50
N GLN A 322 -17.21 12.84 11.84
CA GLN A 322 -18.42 13.03 12.66
C GLN A 322 -19.69 12.61 11.92
N GLY A 323 -19.74 12.80 10.59
CA GLY A 323 -20.88 12.43 9.75
C GLY A 323 -20.96 10.94 9.43
N MET A 324 -19.87 10.19 9.65
CA MET A 324 -19.78 8.76 9.36
C MET A 324 -19.97 7.92 10.62
N ARG A 325 -20.55 6.74 10.47
CA ARG A 325 -20.86 5.82 11.57
C ARG A 325 -20.00 4.56 11.52
N THR A 326 -19.78 3.96 12.69
CA THR A 326 -19.22 2.61 12.78
C THR A 326 -20.16 1.58 12.15
N VAL A 327 -19.64 0.38 11.85
CA VAL A 327 -20.44 -0.72 11.26
C VAL A 327 -21.63 -1.08 12.15
N ASP A 328 -21.43 -1.03 13.47
CA ASP A 328 -22.48 -1.30 14.46
C ASP A 328 -23.49 -0.14 14.60
N GLY A 329 -23.24 1.01 13.97
CA GLY A 329 -24.06 2.22 14.04
C GLY A 329 -24.07 2.91 15.41
N SER A 330 -23.26 2.43 16.36
CA SER A 330 -23.29 2.81 17.77
C SER A 330 -22.70 4.19 18.05
N SER A 331 -21.69 4.61 17.30
CA SER A 331 -20.95 5.87 17.48
C SER A 331 -20.51 6.45 16.14
N SER A 332 -20.13 7.72 16.12
CA SER A 332 -19.44 8.28 14.96
C SER A 332 -18.01 7.74 14.84
N LEU A 333 -17.44 7.76 13.64
CA LEU A 333 -16.04 7.35 13.45
C LEU A 333 -15.08 8.26 14.21
N SER A 334 -15.44 9.53 14.40
CA SER A 334 -14.64 10.48 15.19
C SER A 334 -14.62 10.13 16.68
N GLU A 335 -15.77 9.78 17.27
CA GLU A 335 -15.88 9.37 18.67
C GLU A 335 -15.13 8.05 18.92
N ALA A 336 -15.22 7.10 17.98
CA ALA A 336 -14.47 5.86 18.05
C ALA A 336 -12.95 6.11 18.04
N ALA A 337 -12.48 7.06 17.21
CA ALA A 337 -11.07 7.42 17.16
C ALA A 337 -10.58 8.10 18.45
N GLU A 338 -11.37 9.00 19.01
CA GLU A 338 -11.07 9.66 20.29
C GLU A 338 -11.02 8.66 21.44
N SER A 339 -12.02 7.79 21.53
CA SER A 339 -12.06 6.72 22.53
C SER A 339 -10.84 5.80 22.41
N GLY A 340 -10.42 5.47 21.19
CA GLY A 340 -9.20 4.68 20.95
C GLY A 340 -7.91 5.39 21.36
N LEU A 341 -7.83 6.72 21.24
CA LEU A 341 -6.67 7.49 21.72
C LEU A 341 -6.60 7.55 23.24
N GLU A 342 -7.74 7.76 23.90
CA GLU A 342 -7.86 7.86 25.35
C GLU A 342 -7.76 6.50 26.06
N ALA A 343 -8.00 5.40 25.34
CA ALA A 343 -7.93 4.07 25.89
C ALA A 343 -6.55 3.74 26.50
N THR A 344 -6.57 3.16 27.69
CA THR A 344 -5.37 2.74 28.44
C THR A 344 -4.96 1.29 28.15
N GLY A 345 -5.89 0.46 27.66
CA GLY A 345 -5.64 -0.93 27.28
C GLY A 345 -4.98 -1.07 25.90
N ALA A 346 -4.23 -2.15 25.68
CA ALA A 346 -3.53 -2.39 24.42
C ALA A 346 -4.46 -2.76 23.25
N ALA A 347 -5.57 -3.44 23.53
CA ALA A 347 -6.49 -3.93 22.50
C ALA A 347 -7.40 -2.84 21.93
N ALA A 348 -7.88 -1.93 22.77
CA ALA A 348 -8.89 -0.93 22.40
C ALA A 348 -8.45 0.04 21.28
N PRO A 349 -7.23 0.63 21.30
CA PRO A 349 -6.75 1.47 20.21
C PRO A 349 -6.70 0.72 18.88
N VAL A 350 -6.24 -0.54 18.91
CA VAL A 350 -6.17 -1.37 17.70
C VAL A 350 -7.58 -1.67 17.19
N THR A 351 -8.51 -2.08 18.06
CA THR A 351 -9.90 -2.34 17.67
C THR A 351 -10.54 -1.10 17.04
N ALA A 352 -10.35 0.09 17.63
CA ALA A 352 -10.86 1.33 17.08
C ALA A 352 -10.38 1.59 15.64
N VAL A 353 -9.10 1.35 15.34
CA VAL A 353 -8.57 1.48 13.96
C VAL A 353 -9.24 0.50 13.00
N LEU A 354 -9.41 -0.76 13.41
CA LEU A 354 -10.07 -1.78 12.59
C LEU A 354 -11.52 -1.39 12.27
N ASP A 355 -12.27 -1.00 13.30
CA ASP A 355 -13.67 -0.61 13.16
C ASP A 355 -13.82 0.63 12.26
N ILE A 356 -12.88 1.57 12.34
CA ILE A 356 -12.83 2.74 11.47
C ILE A 356 -12.54 2.33 10.03
N ILE A 357 -11.56 1.45 9.78
CA ILE A 357 -11.26 0.98 8.42
C ILE A 357 -12.48 0.27 7.82
N GLU A 358 -13.17 -0.56 8.59
CA GLU A 358 -14.41 -1.22 8.14
C GLU A 358 -15.53 -0.20 7.88
N GLY A 359 -15.72 0.79 8.76
CA GLY A 359 -16.69 1.87 8.57
C GLY A 359 -16.41 2.74 7.34
N LEU A 360 -15.14 3.13 7.13
CA LEU A 360 -14.70 3.87 5.95
C LEU A 360 -14.91 3.06 4.66
N LYS A 361 -14.68 1.75 4.70
CA LYS A 361 -14.91 0.88 3.55
C LYS A 361 -16.38 0.66 3.25
N GLY A 362 -17.23 0.64 4.28
CA GLY A 362 -18.66 0.33 4.16
C GLY A 362 -19.56 1.50 3.76
N GLN A 363 -19.11 2.74 3.97
CA GLN A 363 -19.89 3.94 3.66
C GLN A 363 -19.79 4.36 2.18
N ASP A 364 -20.80 5.10 1.71
CA ASP A 364 -20.93 5.60 0.32
C ASP A 364 -21.11 7.13 0.23
N GLN A 365 -21.06 7.84 1.35
CA GLN A 365 -21.27 9.28 1.45
C GLN A 365 -20.14 10.02 0.71
N VAL A 366 -18.91 9.76 1.12
CA VAL A 366 -17.69 10.41 0.60
C VAL A 366 -16.74 9.39 0.01
N PRO A 367 -15.99 9.72 -1.05
CA PRO A 367 -14.93 8.83 -1.51
C PRO A 367 -13.82 8.66 -0.48
N VAL A 368 -13.27 7.45 -0.38
CA VAL A 368 -12.19 7.09 0.55
C VAL A 368 -10.92 6.70 -0.19
N LEU A 369 -9.79 7.21 0.27
CA LEU A 369 -8.46 6.78 -0.16
C LEU A 369 -7.76 6.06 0.99
N LEU A 370 -7.44 4.78 0.80
CA LEU A 370 -6.57 4.03 1.71
C LEU A 370 -5.17 3.98 1.11
N ALA A 371 -4.21 4.71 1.69
CA ALA A 371 -2.86 4.87 1.15
C ALA A 371 -1.81 4.33 2.12
N VAL A 372 -0.97 3.39 1.66
CA VAL A 372 0.10 2.79 2.49
C VAL A 372 1.44 2.80 1.77
N ASP A 373 2.40 3.55 2.31
CA ASP A 373 3.76 3.58 1.81
C ASP A 373 4.65 2.54 2.50
N ARG A 374 5.69 2.12 1.78
CA ARG A 374 6.62 1.06 2.17
C ARG A 374 5.87 -0.24 2.49
N TYR A 375 4.87 -0.54 1.67
CA TYR A 375 3.90 -1.62 1.86
C TYR A 375 4.54 -3.00 2.12
N ASN A 376 5.70 -3.25 1.52
CA ASN A 376 6.48 -4.47 1.75
C ASN A 376 6.96 -4.65 3.20
N ALA A 377 6.98 -3.60 4.03
CA ALA A 377 7.23 -3.71 5.46
C ALA A 377 6.21 -4.61 6.16
N LEU A 378 4.96 -4.68 5.67
CA LEU A 378 3.88 -5.50 6.23
C LEU A 378 4.08 -7.01 5.98
N TYR A 379 5.09 -7.37 5.18
CA TYR A 379 5.45 -8.75 4.84
C TYR A 379 6.86 -9.11 5.34
N ALA A 380 7.66 -8.11 5.71
CA ALA A 380 8.93 -8.32 6.37
C ALA A 380 8.74 -8.96 7.75
N PRO A 381 9.78 -9.61 8.31
CA PRO A 381 9.79 -9.97 9.72
C PRO A 381 9.57 -8.72 10.60
N SER A 382 8.76 -8.86 11.65
CA SER A 382 8.50 -7.72 12.55
C SER A 382 9.68 -7.50 13.52
N GLY A 383 9.77 -6.31 14.09
CA GLY A 383 10.70 -5.98 15.16
C GLY A 383 10.32 -6.56 16.52
N TYR A 384 9.17 -7.23 16.63
CA TYR A 384 8.66 -7.78 17.88
C TYR A 384 9.05 -9.25 18.05
N GLY A 385 9.20 -9.69 19.30
CA GLY A 385 9.59 -11.05 19.61
C GLY A 385 8.94 -11.58 20.88
N GLN A 386 8.41 -12.80 20.79
CA GLN A 386 7.87 -13.54 21.92
C GLN A 386 8.96 -14.37 22.59
N ALA A 387 9.03 -14.31 23.93
CA ALA A 387 9.89 -15.21 24.69
C ALA A 387 9.30 -16.64 24.66
N GLU A 388 10.08 -17.61 24.19
CA GLU A 388 9.74 -19.04 24.22
C GLU A 388 10.42 -19.79 25.36
N GLY A 389 11.40 -19.16 26.00
CA GLY A 389 12.17 -19.68 27.14
C GLY A 389 13.20 -18.65 27.58
N ASP A 390 14.04 -19.03 28.55
CA ASP A 390 14.94 -18.09 29.24
C ASP A 390 15.91 -17.35 28.31
N HIS A 391 16.28 -17.96 27.19
CA HIS A 391 17.21 -17.39 26.20
C HIS A 391 16.73 -17.53 24.75
N LYS A 392 15.47 -17.90 24.53
CA LYS A 392 14.93 -18.10 23.18
C LYS A 392 13.82 -17.09 22.92
N ARG A 393 14.00 -16.28 21.88
CA ARG A 393 12.96 -15.39 21.34
C ARG A 393 12.59 -15.83 19.94
N ARG A 394 11.30 -16.04 19.72
CA ARG A 394 10.72 -16.18 18.39
C ARG A 394 10.34 -14.79 17.89
N MET A 395 10.87 -14.41 16.73
CA MET A 395 10.45 -13.18 16.06
C MET A 395 9.02 -13.37 15.54
N LEU A 396 8.16 -12.40 15.82
CA LEU A 396 6.78 -12.43 15.34
C LEU A 396 6.75 -12.08 13.85
N GLY A 397 5.97 -12.82 13.07
CA GLY A 397 5.68 -12.41 11.69
C GLY A 397 4.78 -11.17 11.67
N SER A 398 4.94 -10.28 10.69
CA SER A 398 4.05 -9.12 10.55
C SER A 398 2.58 -9.49 10.33
N GLY A 399 2.30 -10.71 9.83
CA GLY A 399 0.93 -11.24 9.73
C GLY A 399 0.32 -11.70 11.06
N GLU A 400 1.12 -11.84 12.13
CA GLU A 400 0.64 -12.14 13.49
C GLU A 400 0.20 -10.87 14.24
N LEU A 401 0.58 -9.70 13.73
CA LEU A 401 0.19 -8.40 14.26
C LEU A 401 -1.14 -7.99 13.62
N ARG A 402 -2.19 -7.85 14.44
CA ARG A 402 -3.55 -7.61 13.96
C ARG A 402 -3.66 -6.33 13.13
N LEU A 403 -3.04 -5.26 13.60
CA LEU A 403 -3.01 -3.97 12.91
C LEU A 403 -2.27 -4.05 11.57
N ALA A 404 -1.04 -4.59 11.56
CA ALA A 404 -0.24 -4.67 10.35
C ALA A 404 -0.91 -5.55 9.29
N ARG A 405 -1.56 -6.64 9.71
CA ARG A 405 -2.35 -7.49 8.82
C ARG A 405 -3.54 -6.72 8.22
N CYS A 406 -4.30 -5.98 9.02
CA CYS A 406 -5.42 -5.17 8.51
C CYS A 406 -4.97 -4.11 7.50
N MET A 407 -3.80 -3.51 7.72
CA MET A 407 -3.22 -2.49 6.84
C MET A 407 -2.68 -3.06 5.52
N ARG A 408 -2.82 -4.37 5.24
CA ARG A 408 -2.59 -4.97 3.92
C ARG A 408 -3.73 -4.65 2.97
N VAL A 409 -3.93 -3.35 2.72
CA VAL A 409 -5.08 -2.78 2.01
C VAL A 409 -5.31 -3.32 0.59
N LEU A 410 -4.31 -3.97 -0.01
CA LEU A 410 -4.42 -4.57 -1.34
C LEU A 410 -4.93 -6.03 -1.34
N GLU A 411 -4.91 -6.70 -0.19
CA GLU A 411 -5.41 -8.08 -0.03
C GLU A 411 -6.92 -8.13 0.22
N TYR A 412 -7.49 -7.04 0.74
CA TYR A 412 -8.90 -6.93 1.09
C TYR A 412 -9.68 -6.21 0.00
N SER A 413 -11.00 -6.15 0.15
CA SER A 413 -11.83 -5.28 -0.69
C SER A 413 -11.43 -3.81 -0.56
N ALA A 414 -11.56 -3.06 -1.64
CA ALA A 414 -11.46 -1.61 -1.61
C ALA A 414 -12.67 -1.00 -0.89
N PRO A 415 -12.63 0.30 -0.54
CA PRO A 415 -13.81 1.02 -0.11
C PRO A 415 -14.92 0.95 -1.16
N LEU A 416 -16.18 0.93 -0.72
CA LEU A 416 -17.36 0.88 -1.60
C LEU A 416 -17.36 2.04 -2.62
N LYS A 417 -16.92 3.21 -2.16
CA LYS A 417 -16.67 4.41 -2.97
C LYS A 417 -15.27 4.88 -2.66
N GLY A 418 -14.30 4.49 -3.47
CA GLY A 418 -12.90 4.84 -3.20
C GLY A 418 -11.88 3.88 -3.78
N VAL A 419 -10.63 4.07 -3.37
CA VAL A 419 -9.48 3.36 -3.89
C VAL A 419 -8.51 3.00 -2.77
N SER A 420 -7.92 1.81 -2.87
CA SER A 420 -6.75 1.39 -2.09
C SER A 420 -5.49 1.54 -2.94
N ILE A 421 -4.50 2.26 -2.45
CA ILE A 421 -3.19 2.40 -3.10
C ILE A 421 -2.08 2.07 -2.12
N ALA A 422 -1.03 1.41 -2.60
CA ALA A 422 0.16 1.20 -1.80
C ALA A 422 1.43 1.41 -2.63
N ALA A 423 2.55 1.72 -1.99
CA ALA A 423 3.85 1.81 -2.67
C ALA A 423 4.90 0.90 -2.06
N LEU A 424 5.76 0.34 -2.90
CA LEU A 424 6.87 -0.49 -2.47
C LEU A 424 8.11 0.34 -2.11
N ALA A 425 8.78 -0.04 -1.03
CA ALA A 425 10.12 0.45 -0.73
C ALA A 425 11.17 -0.48 -1.35
N ARG A 426 12.07 0.06 -2.17
CA ARG A 426 13.25 -0.68 -2.67
C ARG A 426 14.57 -0.24 -2.02
N HIS A 427 14.47 0.57 -0.98
CA HIS A 427 15.59 1.07 -0.19
C HIS A 427 15.38 0.71 1.29
N ASP A 428 16.43 0.86 2.09
CA ASP A 428 16.45 0.63 3.55
C ASP A 428 16.50 -0.85 4.00
N ARG A 429 15.97 -1.12 5.20
CA ARG A 429 16.06 -2.41 5.91
C ARG A 429 15.13 -3.48 5.34
N ILE A 430 14.26 -3.12 4.41
CA ILE A 430 13.27 -4.03 3.83
C ILE A 430 13.88 -4.71 2.60
N SER A 431 14.01 -6.03 2.66
CA SER A 431 14.57 -6.80 1.55
C SER A 431 13.70 -6.70 0.30
N GLN A 432 14.34 -6.44 -0.85
CA GLN A 432 13.68 -6.41 -2.17
C GLN A 432 13.16 -7.79 -2.61
N ARG A 433 13.59 -8.87 -1.95
CA ARG A 433 13.19 -10.24 -2.24
C ARG A 433 11.99 -10.70 -1.41
N ILE A 434 11.41 -9.82 -0.58
CA ILE A 434 10.24 -10.17 0.20
C ILE A 434 9.06 -10.37 -0.76
N PRO A 435 8.47 -11.57 -0.81
CA PRO A 435 7.32 -11.83 -1.67
C PRO A 435 6.11 -11.08 -1.13
N ILE A 436 5.42 -10.39 -2.02
CA ILE A 436 4.16 -9.72 -1.73
C ILE A 436 3.10 -10.47 -2.51
N PRO A 437 2.15 -11.16 -1.85
CA PRO A 437 1.05 -11.81 -2.53
C PRO A 437 0.17 -10.70 -3.12
N LEU A 438 0.22 -10.57 -4.45
CA LEU A 438 -0.63 -9.63 -5.18
C LEU A 438 -1.80 -10.40 -5.76
N PRO A 439 -3.03 -10.14 -5.30
CA PRO A 439 -4.21 -10.65 -5.95
C PRO A 439 -4.32 -10.18 -7.41
N ALA A 440 -5.04 -10.94 -8.23
CA ALA A 440 -5.20 -10.65 -9.66
C ALA A 440 -5.88 -9.29 -9.96
N TRP A 441 -6.59 -8.71 -8.99
CA TRP A 441 -7.26 -7.41 -9.12
C TRP A 441 -6.35 -6.21 -8.82
N VAL A 442 -5.12 -6.43 -8.33
CA VAL A 442 -4.17 -5.35 -8.07
C VAL A 442 -3.46 -4.98 -9.36
N SER A 443 -3.50 -3.70 -9.72
CA SER A 443 -2.76 -3.20 -10.87
C SER A 443 -1.39 -2.65 -10.43
N PRO A 444 -0.27 -3.32 -10.74
CA PRO A 444 1.05 -2.76 -10.52
C PRO A 444 1.31 -1.64 -11.52
N THR A 445 1.67 -0.47 -11.01
CA THR A 445 2.01 0.73 -11.78
C THR A 445 3.49 1.03 -11.56
N GLU A 446 4.26 1.02 -12.64
CA GLU A 446 5.68 1.32 -12.59
C GLU A 446 5.91 2.85 -12.54
N VAL A 447 6.66 3.28 -11.53
CA VAL A 447 7.08 4.66 -11.31
C VAL A 447 8.54 4.76 -11.70
N TYR A 448 8.78 5.39 -12.84
CA TYR A 448 10.10 5.64 -13.38
C TYR A 448 10.82 6.76 -12.62
N ARG A 449 12.15 6.75 -12.72
CA ARG A 449 13.00 7.89 -12.35
C ARG A 449 12.67 9.09 -13.23
N PHE A 450 13.28 10.23 -12.93
CA PHE A 450 13.08 11.43 -13.74
C PHE A 450 13.50 11.14 -15.19
N SER A 451 12.61 11.45 -16.12
CA SER A 451 12.91 11.59 -17.55
C SER A 451 13.87 12.77 -17.79
N PRO A 452 14.52 12.86 -18.96
CA PRO A 452 15.34 14.01 -19.31
C PRO A 452 14.61 15.36 -19.14
N GLU A 453 13.32 15.42 -19.48
CA GLU A 453 12.49 16.62 -19.37
C GLU A 453 12.19 16.97 -17.91
N GLU A 454 11.80 15.98 -17.09
CA GLU A 454 11.65 16.18 -15.64
C GLU A 454 12.99 16.60 -15.02
N TRP A 455 14.11 16.03 -15.48
CA TRP A 455 15.43 16.33 -14.96
C TRP A 455 15.87 17.76 -15.27
N ALA A 456 15.57 18.24 -16.48
CA ALA A 456 15.84 19.61 -16.87
C ALA A 456 15.13 20.60 -15.96
N ASN A 457 13.83 20.39 -15.73
CA ASN A 457 13.03 21.24 -14.85
C ASN A 457 13.48 21.14 -13.39
N LEU A 458 13.88 19.95 -12.93
CA LEU A 458 14.44 19.75 -11.59
C LEU A 458 15.71 20.60 -11.37
N LEU A 459 16.62 20.59 -12.34
CA LEU A 459 17.86 21.37 -12.27
C LEU A 459 17.61 22.88 -12.36
N LEU A 460 16.64 23.31 -13.18
CA LEU A 460 16.24 24.71 -13.22
C LEU A 460 15.69 25.16 -11.86
N TYR A 461 14.83 24.35 -11.25
CA TYR A 461 14.28 24.60 -9.91
C TYR A 461 15.39 24.66 -8.86
N TYR A 462 16.23 23.63 -8.78
CA TYR A 462 17.37 23.58 -7.86
C TYR A 462 18.35 24.74 -8.05
N GLY A 463 18.57 25.16 -9.29
CA GLY A 463 19.32 26.36 -9.60
C GLY A 463 18.70 27.63 -9.03
N ALA A 464 17.37 27.77 -9.15
CA ALA A 464 16.64 28.92 -8.64
C ALA A 464 16.61 28.98 -7.11
N VAL A 465 16.53 27.82 -6.43
CA VAL A 465 16.54 27.74 -4.96
C VAL A 465 17.94 27.61 -4.34
N GLY A 466 18.99 27.56 -5.16
CA GLY A 466 20.38 27.51 -4.70
C GLY A 466 20.89 26.13 -4.25
N VAL A 467 20.22 25.04 -4.64
CA VAL A 467 20.63 23.65 -4.35
C VAL A 467 21.81 23.19 -5.20
N CYS A 468 21.84 23.57 -6.48
CA CYS A 468 22.96 23.28 -7.38
C CYS A 468 23.19 24.41 -8.38
N ALA A 469 24.40 24.52 -8.94
CA ALA A 469 24.72 25.58 -9.89
C ALA A 469 24.07 25.32 -11.27
N GLN A 470 23.52 26.36 -11.91
CA GLN A 470 22.94 26.25 -13.25
C GLN A 470 24.04 26.26 -14.32
N GLN A 471 24.45 25.09 -14.80
CA GLN A 471 25.21 24.98 -16.04
C GLN A 471 24.63 23.87 -16.91
N HIS A 472 24.32 24.15 -18.17
CA HIS A 472 23.79 23.21 -19.17
C HIS A 472 24.58 21.89 -19.23
N MET A 473 25.91 21.95 -19.12
CA MET A 473 26.76 20.75 -19.14
C MET A 473 26.71 19.94 -17.84
N GLN A 474 26.19 20.49 -16.76
CA GLN A 474 25.87 19.74 -15.56
C GLN A 474 24.57 18.94 -15.73
N LEU A 475 23.68 19.30 -16.66
CA LEU A 475 22.43 18.57 -16.94
C LEU A 475 22.70 17.18 -17.51
N ILE A 476 23.39 17.11 -18.65
CA ILE A 476 23.69 15.82 -19.30
C ILE A 476 24.57 14.95 -18.39
N LYS A 477 25.63 15.53 -17.80
CA LYS A 477 26.54 14.79 -16.91
C LYS A 477 25.82 14.26 -15.66
N SER A 478 25.04 15.10 -14.98
CA SER A 478 24.32 14.67 -13.78
C SER A 478 23.26 13.61 -14.11
N PHE A 479 22.58 13.74 -15.25
CA PHE A 479 21.62 12.75 -15.69
C PHE A 479 22.28 11.41 -15.99
N ILE A 480 23.40 11.40 -16.73
CA ILE A 480 24.15 10.17 -17.02
C ILE A 480 24.67 9.50 -15.74
N LEU A 481 25.21 10.30 -14.80
CA LEU A 481 25.80 9.78 -13.56
C LEU A 481 24.74 9.21 -12.61
N THR A 482 23.57 9.83 -12.52
CA THR A 482 22.52 9.45 -11.56
C THR A 482 21.38 8.64 -12.18
N GLN A 483 21.33 8.58 -13.51
CA GLN A 483 20.21 8.02 -14.30
C GLN A 483 18.84 8.54 -13.81
N GLY A 484 18.72 9.85 -13.62
CA GLY A 484 17.48 10.49 -13.16
C GLY A 484 17.15 10.26 -11.67
N ASN A 485 18.11 9.84 -10.85
CA ASN A 485 17.91 9.65 -9.41
C ASN A 485 18.08 10.99 -8.65
N ALA A 486 16.96 11.64 -8.33
CA ALA A 486 16.97 12.93 -7.63
C ALA A 486 17.66 12.90 -6.25
N LYS A 487 17.62 11.76 -5.54
CA LYS A 487 18.32 11.60 -4.26
C LYS A 487 19.83 11.61 -4.45
N GLU A 488 20.33 10.92 -5.47
CA GLU A 488 21.76 10.93 -5.81
C GLU A 488 22.19 12.32 -6.25
N LEU A 489 21.38 13.02 -7.07
CA LEU A 489 21.66 14.41 -7.47
C LEU A 489 21.84 15.33 -6.26
N ARG A 490 20.95 15.28 -5.28
CA ARG A 490 21.09 16.05 -4.03
C ARG A 490 22.37 15.72 -3.29
N SER A 491 22.70 14.43 -3.16
CA SER A 491 23.94 13.99 -2.49
C SER A 491 25.22 14.35 -3.24
N MET A 492 25.13 14.50 -4.57
CA MET A 492 26.26 14.77 -5.44
C MET A 492 26.37 16.24 -5.87
N GLY A 493 25.45 17.12 -5.44
CA GLY A 493 25.37 18.51 -5.92
C GLY A 493 26.71 19.25 -5.82
N GLU A 494 27.41 19.13 -4.69
CA GLU A 494 28.75 19.70 -4.50
C GLU A 494 29.79 19.06 -5.43
N LEU A 495 29.79 17.73 -5.56
CA LEU A 495 30.74 17.02 -6.44
C LEU A 495 30.53 17.35 -7.92
N LEU A 496 29.28 17.55 -8.34
CA LEU A 496 28.95 17.94 -9.70
C LEU A 496 29.48 19.34 -10.05
N SER A 497 29.59 20.23 -9.05
CA SER A 497 30.19 21.56 -9.22
C SER A 497 31.71 21.50 -9.44
N LEU A 498 32.38 20.44 -8.99
CA LEU A 498 33.81 20.21 -9.16
C LEU A 498 34.17 19.60 -10.53
N LEU A 499 33.17 19.09 -11.27
CA LEU A 499 33.44 18.50 -12.57
C LEU A 499 33.92 19.59 -13.54
N PRO A 500 35.06 19.39 -14.23
CA PRO A 500 35.58 20.40 -15.13
C PRO A 500 34.56 20.75 -16.21
N SER A 501 34.38 22.06 -16.43
CA SER A 501 33.53 22.54 -17.51
C SER A 501 34.06 22.02 -18.85
N THR A 502 33.18 21.63 -19.76
CA THR A 502 33.58 21.03 -21.04
C THR A 502 34.23 22.02 -22.01
N SER A 503 34.36 23.31 -21.65
CA SER A 503 35.21 24.25 -22.38
C SER A 503 36.64 23.72 -22.53
N MET A 504 37.15 22.98 -21.53
CA MET A 504 38.43 22.27 -21.62
C MET A 504 38.51 21.22 -22.75
N TYR A 505 37.38 20.69 -23.20
CA TYR A 505 37.33 19.68 -24.27
C TYR A 505 37.04 20.30 -25.64
N LYS A 506 36.46 21.51 -25.70
CA LYS A 506 36.30 22.24 -26.97
C LYS A 506 37.66 22.70 -27.54
N ASP A 507 38.64 22.99 -26.68
CA ASP A 507 40.00 23.38 -27.11
C ASP A 507 40.91 22.22 -27.56
N ARG A 508 40.41 20.97 -27.59
CA ARG A 508 41.19 19.78 -28.00
C ARG A 508 40.75 19.16 -29.34
N ARG A 509 39.77 19.74 -30.03
CA ARG A 509 39.47 19.44 -31.44
C ARG A 509 39.97 20.59 -32.30
#